data_AF-A0A258Z4C6-F1
#
_entry.id   AF-A0A258Z4C6-F1
#
_cell.length_a   1.000
_cell.length_b   1.000
_cell.length_c   1.000
_cell.angle_alpha   90.00
_cell.angle_beta   90.00
_cell.angle_gamma   90.00
#
_symmetry.space_group_name_H-M   'P 1'
#
loop_
_entity.id
_entity.type
_entity.pdbx_description
1 polymer ?
#
loop_
_entity_poly.entity_id
_entity_poly.type
_entity_poly.pdbx_seq_one_letter_code
_entity_poly.pdbx_strand_id
1 'polypeptide(L)'
;MHTTLSFKQKQLPRLSMQTWLPLLQCSLSDLEKHLQVITNENPCLEVKSGFEDSNTQAGGSSAYGAFQNYVSNASSDQIEWLSIAGTSLYEKLDEQIAAPLFPTPISQQIAKQIIFYINDEGYFDGNIDDIATQCNTDAHTVERVRQRFANLEPSGVGAVDYKESFLFQLNDYDLDDTLSILLSAMILQFDKMEKF
;
A
#
# COMPACT_ATOMS: atom_id res chain seq x y z
N MET A 1 21.28 -21.79 -55.20
CA MET A 1 21.75 -22.70 -54.13
C MET A 1 22.19 -21.83 -52.96
N HIS A 2 21.36 -21.77 -51.91
CA HIS A 2 21.58 -20.92 -50.74
C HIS A 2 22.68 -21.52 -49.85
N THR A 3 23.79 -20.80 -49.69
CA THR A 3 24.85 -21.15 -48.74
C THR A 3 24.43 -20.65 -47.35
N THR A 4 23.92 -21.54 -46.52
CA THR A 4 23.62 -21.25 -45.10
C THR A 4 24.90 -21.28 -44.28
N LEU A 5 25.46 -20.09 -44.01
CA LEU A 5 26.52 -19.90 -43.03
C LEU A 5 25.93 -20.01 -41.62
N SER A 6 25.94 -21.22 -41.07
CA SER A 6 25.60 -21.48 -39.66
C SER A 6 26.74 -21.01 -38.75
N PHE A 7 26.73 -19.75 -38.33
CA PHE A 7 27.56 -19.28 -37.21
C PHE A 7 26.96 -19.76 -35.89
N LYS A 8 27.42 -20.93 -35.41
CA LYS A 8 27.17 -21.38 -34.03
C LYS A 8 28.03 -20.56 -33.07
N GLN A 9 27.55 -19.38 -32.69
CA GLN A 9 28.13 -18.62 -31.60
C GLN A 9 27.69 -19.26 -30.27
N LYS A 10 28.50 -20.19 -29.76
CA LYS A 10 28.43 -20.62 -28.35
C LYS A 10 28.95 -19.47 -27.49
N GLN A 11 28.18 -18.40 -27.34
CA GLN A 11 28.45 -17.36 -26.34
C GLN A 11 28.33 -18.02 -24.97
N LEU A 12 29.48 -18.26 -24.34
CA LEU A 12 29.58 -18.92 -23.06
C LEU A 12 28.82 -18.10 -22.00
N PRO A 13 28.09 -18.73 -21.06
CA PRO A 13 27.47 -18.06 -19.91
C PRO A 13 28.47 -17.30 -19.02
N ARG A 14 29.79 -17.46 -19.24
CA ARG A 14 30.84 -16.63 -18.63
C ARG A 14 30.85 -15.18 -19.12
N LEU A 15 30.52 -14.92 -20.39
CA LEU A 15 30.54 -13.56 -20.96
C LEU A 15 29.41 -12.70 -20.40
N SER A 16 28.20 -13.27 -20.26
CA SER A 16 27.09 -12.59 -19.60
C SER A 16 27.39 -12.39 -18.11
N MET A 17 27.94 -13.36 -17.39
CA MET A 17 28.28 -13.13 -15.97
C MET A 17 29.35 -12.05 -15.79
N GLN A 18 30.31 -11.93 -16.72
CA GLN A 18 31.34 -10.90 -16.67
C GLN A 18 30.83 -9.50 -17.00
N THR A 19 29.79 -9.36 -17.85
CA THR A 19 29.23 -8.04 -18.17
C THR A 19 28.30 -7.50 -17.09
N TRP A 20 27.65 -8.36 -16.31
CA TRP A 20 26.67 -7.94 -15.29
C TRP A 20 27.27 -7.79 -13.89
N LEU A 21 28.38 -8.48 -13.59
CA LEU A 21 29.04 -8.38 -12.28
C LEU A 21 29.51 -6.95 -11.93
N PRO A 22 30.14 -6.18 -12.84
CA PRO A 22 30.52 -4.80 -12.56
C PRO A 22 29.31 -3.91 -12.28
N LEU A 23 28.20 -4.10 -13.00
CA LEU A 23 26.94 -3.37 -12.77
C LEU A 23 26.39 -3.60 -11.36
N LEU A 24 26.47 -4.83 -10.84
CA LEU A 24 26.00 -5.17 -9.50
C LEU A 24 26.95 -4.72 -8.37
N GLN A 25 28.22 -4.48 -8.69
CA GLN A 25 29.25 -4.09 -7.72
C GLN A 25 29.55 -2.58 -7.70
N CYS A 26 29.05 -1.82 -8.67
CA CYS A 26 29.22 -0.37 -8.72
C CYS A 26 28.36 0.35 -7.67
N SER A 27 28.87 1.48 -7.17
CA SER A 27 28.07 2.43 -6.40
C SER A 27 27.01 3.07 -7.32
N LEU A 28 25.89 3.56 -6.75
CA LEU A 28 24.81 4.20 -7.53
C LEU A 28 25.35 5.31 -8.46
N SER A 29 26.30 6.11 -7.96
CA SER A 29 26.93 7.21 -8.70
C SER A 29 27.85 6.76 -9.84
N ASP A 30 28.39 5.55 -9.75
CA ASP A 30 29.23 4.96 -10.81
C ASP A 30 28.41 4.20 -11.84
N LEU A 31 27.28 3.64 -11.43
CA LEU A 31 26.33 2.95 -12.30
C LEU A 31 25.75 3.91 -13.35
N GLU A 32 25.36 5.12 -12.94
CA GLU A 32 24.85 6.15 -13.85
C GLU A 32 25.85 6.51 -14.96
N LYS A 33 27.12 6.72 -14.58
CA LYS A 33 28.20 7.00 -15.55
C LYS A 33 28.43 5.83 -16.50
N HIS A 34 28.39 4.61 -15.98
CA HIS A 34 28.60 3.41 -16.78
C HIS A 34 27.44 3.17 -17.77
N LEU A 35 26.21 3.44 -17.33
CA LEU A 35 25.01 3.37 -18.17
C LEU A 35 25.03 4.43 -19.27
N GLN A 36 25.50 5.66 -18.98
CA GLN A 36 25.66 6.74 -19.96
C GLN A 36 26.63 6.35 -21.09
N VAL A 37 27.74 5.67 -20.76
CA VAL A 37 28.69 5.15 -21.75
C VAL A 37 28.03 4.08 -22.63
N ILE A 38 27.26 3.16 -22.04
CA ILE A 38 26.55 2.12 -22.80
C ILE A 38 25.51 2.72 -23.75
N THR A 39 24.81 3.77 -23.34
CA THR A 39 23.85 4.51 -24.18
C THR A 39 24.53 5.19 -25.36
N ASN A 40 25.69 5.81 -25.13
CA ASN A 40 26.46 6.45 -26.21
C ASN A 40 26.96 5.44 -27.25
N GLU A 41 27.31 4.22 -26.82
CA GLU A 41 27.77 3.14 -27.70
C GLU A 41 26.63 2.41 -28.42
N ASN A 42 25.39 2.53 -27.92
CA ASN A 42 24.22 1.89 -28.52
C ASN A 42 23.12 2.93 -28.81
N PRO A 43 23.08 3.48 -30.03
CA PRO A 43 22.12 4.50 -30.44
C PRO A 43 20.64 4.09 -30.33
N CYS A 44 20.34 2.81 -30.08
CA CYS A 44 18.99 2.29 -29.91
C CYS A 44 18.57 2.14 -28.43
N LEU A 45 19.44 2.48 -27.46
CA LEU A 45 19.12 2.46 -26.04
C LEU A 45 18.73 3.85 -25.54
N GLU A 46 17.67 3.90 -24.73
CA GLU A 46 17.23 5.09 -24.02
C GLU A 46 17.20 4.73 -22.53
N VAL A 47 17.90 5.52 -21.71
CA VAL A 47 17.88 5.38 -20.25
C VAL A 47 16.76 6.27 -19.74
N LYS A 48 15.80 5.66 -19.06
CA LYS A 48 14.77 6.37 -18.30
C LYS A 48 15.04 6.14 -16.83
N SER A 49 15.07 7.22 -16.06
CA SER A 49 15.04 7.07 -14.61
C SER A 49 13.61 6.66 -14.22
N GLY A 50 13.45 5.74 -13.27
CA GLY A 50 12.12 5.32 -12.78
C GLY A 50 11.30 6.46 -12.14
N PHE A 51 11.90 7.65 -12.02
CA PHE A 51 11.29 8.88 -11.51
C PHE A 51 10.72 9.79 -12.61
N GLU A 52 10.99 9.51 -13.89
CA GLU A 52 10.50 10.32 -15.03
C GLU A 52 9.08 9.95 -15.49
N ASP A 53 8.43 8.95 -14.89
CA ASP A 53 6.99 8.76 -15.01
C ASP A 53 6.25 9.84 -14.20
N SER A 54 6.33 11.05 -14.73
CA SER A 54 5.39 12.11 -14.47
C SER A 54 4.03 11.68 -15.01
N ASN A 55 3.33 10.86 -14.23
CA ASN A 55 1.88 10.81 -14.28
C ASN A 55 1.33 12.16 -13.79
N THR A 56 1.56 13.21 -14.58
CA THR A 56 0.90 14.51 -14.50
C THR A 56 -0.31 14.48 -15.42
N GLN A 57 -1.20 13.52 -15.19
CA GLN A 57 -2.58 13.57 -15.66
C GLN A 57 -3.52 13.40 -14.47
N ALA A 58 -3.61 14.45 -13.65
CA ALA A 58 -4.78 14.72 -12.83
C ALA A 58 -4.84 16.23 -12.57
N GLY A 59 -5.96 16.85 -12.96
CA GLY A 59 -6.13 18.30 -12.98
C GLY A 59 -6.02 18.95 -11.59
N GLY A 60 -5.38 20.12 -11.55
CA GLY A 60 -5.34 20.95 -10.35
C GLY A 60 -4.40 22.15 -10.48
N SER A 61 -4.97 23.33 -10.74
CA SER A 61 -4.46 24.68 -10.45
C SER A 61 -3.03 25.06 -10.91
N SER A 62 -2.99 25.86 -11.99
CA SER A 62 -1.83 26.56 -12.59
C SER A 62 -1.06 27.53 -11.67
N ALA A 63 -1.30 27.55 -10.37
CA ALA A 63 -0.71 28.51 -9.43
C ALA A 63 0.56 28.00 -8.69
N TYR A 64 0.87 26.70 -8.77
CA TYR A 64 1.97 26.11 -8.00
C TYR A 64 3.35 26.18 -8.70
N GLY A 65 3.38 26.46 -10.01
CA GLY A 65 4.63 26.48 -10.81
C GLY A 65 5.55 27.69 -10.55
N ALA A 66 5.08 28.73 -9.85
CA ALA A 66 5.84 29.96 -9.65
C ALA A 66 6.70 29.97 -8.36
N PHE A 67 6.44 29.09 -7.40
CA PHE A 67 7.18 29.07 -6.12
C PHE A 67 8.46 28.21 -6.15
N GLN A 68 8.56 27.30 -7.12
CA GLN A 68 9.62 26.29 -7.14
C GLN A 68 10.97 26.79 -7.68
N ASN A 69 11.01 27.96 -8.33
CA ASN A 69 12.24 28.53 -8.89
C ASN A 69 13.15 29.25 -7.88
N TYR A 70 12.78 29.31 -6.59
CA TYR A 70 13.55 30.06 -5.58
C TYR A 70 14.32 29.18 -4.58
N VAL A 71 14.21 27.85 -4.65
CA VAL A 71 14.91 26.95 -3.72
C VAL A 71 15.98 26.15 -4.46
N SER A 72 17.22 26.61 -4.30
CA SER A 72 18.44 25.98 -4.79
C SER A 72 18.68 24.59 -4.17
N ASN A 73 18.51 23.53 -4.98
CA ASN A 73 19.37 22.34 -5.20
C ASN A 73 20.28 21.72 -4.10
N ALA A 74 20.03 21.92 -2.81
CA ALA A 74 20.74 21.16 -1.76
C ALA A 74 19.81 20.46 -0.74
N SER A 75 18.53 20.81 -0.74
CA SER A 75 17.50 20.21 0.13
C SER A 75 16.39 19.53 -0.64
N SER A 76 16.44 19.50 -1.99
CA SER A 76 15.39 18.88 -2.83
C SER A 76 15.35 17.37 -2.58
N ASP A 77 16.49 16.69 -2.66
CA ASP A 77 16.57 15.24 -2.46
C ASP A 77 16.09 14.80 -1.06
N GLN A 78 16.34 15.62 -0.04
CA GLN A 78 15.95 15.33 1.34
C GLN A 78 14.46 15.62 1.60
N ILE A 79 13.90 16.63 0.93
CA ILE A 79 12.46 16.93 0.95
C ILE A 79 11.67 15.90 0.11
N GLU A 80 12.25 15.41 -0.99
CA GLU A 80 11.69 14.33 -1.80
C GLU A 80 11.68 13.00 -1.05
N TRP A 81 12.76 12.66 -0.33
CA TRP A 81 12.79 11.45 0.51
C TRP A 81 11.71 11.45 1.60
N LEU A 82 11.42 12.62 2.18
CA LEU A 82 10.35 12.81 3.15
C LEU A 82 8.95 12.73 2.52
N SER A 83 8.82 13.02 1.22
CA SER A 83 7.54 12.95 0.49
C SER A 83 7.24 11.54 -0.06
N ILE A 84 8.23 10.63 -0.08
CA ILE A 84 8.08 9.23 -0.53
C ILE A 84 7.76 8.27 0.63
N ALA A 85 7.78 8.74 1.87
CA ALA A 85 7.26 7.96 3.00
C ALA A 85 5.74 7.81 2.81
N GLY A 86 5.31 6.72 2.19
CA GLY A 86 3.88 6.40 2.06
C GLY A 86 3.22 6.44 3.42
N THR A 87 2.05 7.07 3.51
CA THR A 87 1.30 7.18 4.77
C THR A 87 1.03 5.78 5.32
N SER A 88 1.39 5.59 6.60
CA SER A 88 1.23 4.29 7.26
C SER A 88 -0.27 3.94 7.41
N LEU A 89 -0.60 2.66 7.52
CA LEU A 89 -1.98 2.23 7.78
C LEU A 89 -2.55 2.93 9.03
N TYR A 90 -1.75 3.00 10.09
CA TYR A 90 -2.09 3.71 11.32
C TYR A 90 -2.48 5.17 11.04
N GLU A 91 -1.66 5.89 10.27
CA GLU A 91 -1.87 7.30 9.94
C GLU A 91 -3.15 7.50 9.13
N LYS A 92 -3.38 6.66 8.10
CA LYS A 92 -4.61 6.69 7.30
C LYS A 92 -5.86 6.44 8.15
N LEU A 93 -5.79 5.52 9.12
CA LEU A 93 -6.91 5.23 9.99
C LEU A 93 -7.12 6.34 11.03
N ASP A 94 -6.05 6.91 11.60
CA ASP A 94 -6.14 8.00 12.57
C ASP A 94 -6.76 9.26 11.95
N GLU A 95 -6.43 9.58 10.70
CA GLU A 95 -7.05 10.67 9.93
C GLU A 95 -8.56 10.47 9.75
N GLN A 96 -9.04 9.23 9.69
CA GLN A 96 -10.45 8.90 9.54
C GLN A 96 -11.21 8.86 10.87
N ILE A 97 -10.52 8.86 12.03
CA ILE A 97 -11.17 8.99 13.35
C ILE A 97 -11.58 10.45 13.57
N ALA A 98 -12.64 10.85 12.89
CA ALA A 98 -13.27 12.14 13.05
C ALA A 98 -14.80 12.02 13.08
N ALA A 99 -15.48 13.13 13.37
CA ALA A 99 -16.91 13.24 13.11
C ALA A 99 -17.13 13.21 11.58
N PRO A 100 -18.14 12.48 11.05
CA PRO A 100 -19.35 12.00 11.73
C PRO A 100 -19.31 10.56 12.29
N LEU A 101 -18.34 9.72 11.92
CA LEU A 101 -18.28 8.30 12.35
C LEU A 101 -18.09 8.17 13.87
N PHE A 102 -17.23 9.01 14.45
CA PHE A 102 -16.92 9.01 15.88
C PHE A 102 -17.28 10.37 16.50
N PRO A 103 -18.55 10.57 16.93
CA PRO A 103 -19.06 11.87 17.36
C PRO A 103 -18.64 12.25 18.78
N THR A 104 -18.32 11.29 19.65
CA THR A 104 -17.94 11.58 21.04
C THR A 104 -16.43 11.50 21.23
N PRO A 105 -15.83 12.36 22.07
CA PRO A 105 -14.38 12.30 22.35
C PRO A 105 -13.97 10.95 22.95
N ILE A 106 -14.86 10.34 23.75
CA ILE A 106 -14.66 8.99 24.29
C ILE A 106 -14.60 7.95 23.16
N SER A 107 -15.48 8.03 22.15
CA SER A 107 -15.44 7.11 21.01
C SER A 107 -14.17 7.24 20.18
N GLN A 108 -13.63 8.45 20.04
CA GLN A 108 -12.38 8.69 19.35
C GLN A 108 -11.19 8.14 20.14
N GLN A 109 -11.19 8.31 21.46
CA GLN A 109 -10.17 7.74 22.34
C GLN A 109 -10.16 6.21 22.25
N ILE A 110 -11.34 5.57 22.30
CA ILE A 110 -11.47 4.12 22.14
C ILE A 110 -11.00 3.69 20.76
N ALA A 111 -11.40 4.38 19.69
CA ALA A 111 -11.00 4.04 18.33
C ALA A 111 -9.47 4.11 18.15
N LYS A 112 -8.82 5.15 18.70
CA LYS A 112 -7.35 5.25 18.71
C LYS A 112 -6.70 4.06 19.42
N GLN A 113 -7.24 3.65 20.57
CA GLN A 113 -6.76 2.44 21.27
C GLN A 113 -6.95 1.18 20.43
N ILE A 114 -8.11 1.01 19.78
CA ILE A 114 -8.37 -0.14 18.90
C ILE A 114 -7.34 -0.20 17.77
N ILE A 115 -7.02 0.92 17.11
CA ILE A 115 -6.01 0.97 16.04
C ILE A 115 -4.65 0.46 16.53
N PHE A 116 -4.24 0.77 17.75
CA PHE A 116 -2.96 0.27 18.30
C PHE A 116 -2.90 -1.25 18.43
N TYR A 117 -4.03 -1.93 18.55
CA TYR A 117 -4.13 -3.39 18.62
C TYR A 117 -4.45 -4.04 17.27
N ILE A 118 -4.38 -3.28 16.17
CA ILE A 118 -4.49 -3.84 14.82
C ILE A 118 -3.13 -4.38 14.38
N ASN A 119 -3.12 -5.62 13.90
CA ASN A 119 -1.90 -6.27 13.40
C ASN A 119 -1.53 -5.82 11.97
N ASP A 120 -0.37 -6.27 11.48
CA ASP A 120 0.11 -5.93 10.12
C ASP A 120 -0.84 -6.43 9.01
N GLU A 121 -1.68 -7.41 9.30
CA GLU A 121 -2.70 -7.95 8.38
C GLU A 121 -4.02 -7.14 8.40
N GLY A 122 -4.19 -6.21 9.35
CA GLY A 122 -5.40 -5.40 9.49
C GLY A 122 -6.48 -5.97 10.42
N TYR A 123 -6.22 -7.08 11.12
CA TYR A 123 -7.12 -7.68 12.09
C TYR A 123 -6.89 -7.15 13.51
N PHE A 124 -7.96 -7.14 14.30
CA PHE A 124 -7.92 -6.77 15.71
C PHE A 124 -7.48 -7.97 16.57
N ASP A 125 -6.31 -7.85 17.21
CA ASP A 125 -5.73 -8.88 18.10
C ASP A 125 -5.81 -8.50 19.59
N GLY A 126 -6.50 -7.39 19.91
CA GLY A 126 -6.65 -6.90 21.27
C GLY A 126 -7.79 -7.57 22.05
N ASN A 127 -7.78 -7.40 23.37
CA ASN A 127 -8.93 -7.76 24.20
C ASN A 127 -9.81 -6.53 24.47
N ILE A 128 -11.11 -6.68 24.22
CA ILE A 128 -12.12 -5.64 24.44
C ILE A 128 -12.19 -5.23 25.92
N ASP A 129 -12.04 -6.18 26.85
CA ASP A 129 -12.08 -5.93 28.30
C ASP A 129 -10.88 -5.08 28.75
N ASP A 130 -9.70 -5.34 28.19
CA ASP A 130 -8.49 -4.58 28.52
C ASP A 130 -8.61 -3.13 28.02
N ILE A 131 -9.14 -2.93 26.81
CA ILE A 131 -9.40 -1.58 26.28
C ILE A 131 -10.47 -0.86 27.11
N ALA A 132 -11.50 -1.57 27.56
CA ALA A 132 -12.54 -1.02 28.42
C ALA A 132 -11.98 -0.49 29.75
N THR A 133 -11.08 -1.26 30.39
CA THR A 133 -10.42 -0.82 31.62
C THR A 133 -9.50 0.39 31.41
N GLN A 134 -8.75 0.41 30.29
CA GLN A 134 -7.84 1.53 29.96
C GLN A 134 -8.60 2.83 29.67
N CYS A 135 -9.74 2.72 28.99
CA CYS A 135 -10.59 3.86 28.63
C CYS A 135 -11.65 4.19 29.69
N ASN A 136 -11.68 3.47 30.82
CA ASN A 136 -12.66 3.61 31.91
C ASN A 136 -14.11 3.62 31.39
N THR A 137 -14.42 2.67 30.51
CA THR A 137 -15.71 2.53 29.84
C THR A 137 -16.22 1.10 29.94
N ASP A 138 -17.41 0.85 29.41
CA ASP A 138 -18.01 -0.48 29.38
C ASP A 138 -17.59 -1.26 28.12
N ALA A 139 -17.42 -2.58 28.24
CA ALA A 139 -17.03 -3.45 27.13
C ALA A 139 -18.01 -3.37 25.96
N HIS A 140 -19.31 -3.20 26.24
CA HIS A 140 -20.33 -3.03 25.21
C HIS A 140 -20.15 -1.71 24.43
N THR A 141 -19.63 -0.66 25.07
CA THR A 141 -19.33 0.60 24.38
C THR A 141 -18.14 0.43 23.44
N VAL A 142 -17.10 -0.29 23.87
CA VAL A 142 -15.94 -0.59 23.03
C VAL A 142 -16.34 -1.39 21.80
N GLU A 143 -17.15 -2.43 21.96
CA GLU A 143 -17.64 -3.23 20.84
C GLU A 143 -18.47 -2.40 19.86
N ARG A 144 -19.34 -1.51 20.36
CA ARG A 144 -20.10 -0.58 19.49
C ARG A 144 -19.20 0.37 18.70
N VAL A 145 -18.06 0.78 19.26
CA VAL A 145 -17.09 1.63 18.56
C VAL A 145 -16.35 0.78 17.51
N ARG A 146 -15.95 -0.44 17.83
CA ARG A 146 -15.30 -1.39 16.91
C ARG A 146 -16.17 -1.68 15.69
N GLN A 147 -17.47 -1.93 15.88
CA GLN A 147 -18.42 -2.14 14.78
C GLN A 147 -18.50 -0.98 13.78
N ARG A 148 -18.07 0.24 14.16
CA ARG A 148 -18.03 1.38 13.22
C ARG A 148 -16.85 1.33 12.27
N PHE A 149 -15.81 0.55 12.60
CA PHE A 149 -14.65 0.33 11.73
C PHE A 149 -15.05 -0.35 10.41
N ALA A 150 -16.21 -1.01 10.36
CA ALA A 150 -16.79 -1.52 9.11
C ALA A 150 -16.97 -0.43 8.03
N ASN A 151 -17.09 0.85 8.43
CA ASN A 151 -17.25 1.99 7.50
C ASN A 151 -15.93 2.76 7.28
N LEU A 152 -14.79 2.24 7.75
CA LEU A 152 -13.48 2.84 7.52
C LEU A 152 -12.83 2.24 6.26
N GLU A 153 -11.94 3.01 5.65
CA GLU A 153 -11.11 2.54 4.54
C GLU A 153 -9.70 2.17 5.05
N PRO A 154 -9.21 0.95 4.76
CA PRO A 154 -9.79 -0.09 3.91
C PRO A 154 -10.90 -0.91 4.59
N SER A 155 -11.92 -1.31 3.82
CA SER A 155 -13.06 -2.07 4.35
C SER A 155 -12.65 -3.46 4.86
N GLY A 156 -13.17 -3.83 6.04
CA GLY A 156 -12.81 -5.06 6.73
C GLY A 156 -11.66 -4.93 7.73
N VAL A 157 -11.11 -3.72 7.92
CA VAL A 157 -10.12 -3.41 8.96
C VAL A 157 -10.74 -3.47 10.38
N GLY A 158 -9.99 -3.99 11.35
CA GLY A 158 -10.45 -4.10 12.75
C GLY A 158 -11.44 -5.25 13.01
N ALA A 159 -11.61 -6.16 12.04
CA ALA A 159 -12.30 -7.42 12.24
C ALA A 159 -11.47 -8.38 13.12
N VAL A 160 -12.14 -9.25 13.89
CA VAL A 160 -11.46 -10.30 14.68
C VAL A 160 -11.03 -11.47 13.80
N ASP A 161 -11.82 -11.77 12.77
CA ASP A 161 -11.63 -12.94 11.92
C ASP A 161 -11.96 -12.62 10.46
N TYR A 162 -11.48 -13.45 9.53
CA TYR A 162 -11.74 -13.29 8.10
C TYR A 162 -13.24 -13.27 7.78
N LYS A 163 -14.06 -14.04 8.52
CA LYS A 163 -15.52 -14.05 8.36
C LYS A 163 -16.12 -12.68 8.65
N GLU A 164 -15.70 -12.06 9.75
CA GLU A 164 -16.19 -10.74 10.12
C GLU A 164 -15.69 -9.67 9.14
N SER A 165 -14.44 -9.79 8.68
CA SER A 165 -13.89 -8.89 7.66
C SER A 165 -14.71 -8.92 6.38
N PHE A 166 -15.09 -10.10 5.88
CA PHE A 166 -15.98 -10.22 4.73
C PHE A 166 -17.37 -9.65 5.01
N LEU A 167 -17.94 -9.87 6.20
CA LEU A 167 -19.23 -9.27 6.57
C LEU A 167 -19.19 -7.73 6.57
N PHE A 168 -18.08 -7.14 7.02
CA PHE A 168 -17.88 -5.69 6.95
C PHE A 168 -17.80 -5.20 5.51
N GLN A 169 -17.06 -5.92 4.65
CA GLN A 169 -16.97 -5.61 3.23
C GLN A 169 -18.34 -5.70 2.53
N LEU A 170 -19.18 -6.67 2.90
CA LEU A 170 -20.54 -6.81 2.33
C LEU A 170 -21.42 -5.59 2.60
N ASN A 171 -21.27 -4.96 3.75
CA ASN A 171 -22.11 -3.81 4.13
C ASN A 171 -21.84 -2.57 3.27
N ASP A 172 -20.67 -2.51 2.62
CA ASP A 172 -20.28 -1.41 1.74
C ASP A 172 -20.83 -1.60 0.30
N TYR A 173 -21.23 -2.83 -0.06
CA TYR A 173 -21.82 -3.11 -1.37
C TYR A 173 -23.36 -2.99 -1.34
N ASP A 174 -23.90 -2.14 -2.23
CA ASP A 174 -25.33 -2.12 -2.55
C ASP A 174 -25.71 -3.39 -3.34
N LEU A 175 -25.98 -4.47 -2.60
CA LEU A 175 -26.45 -5.75 -3.15
C LEU A 175 -27.95 -5.90 -2.93
N ASP A 176 -28.61 -6.64 -3.84
CA ASP A 176 -30.00 -7.06 -3.64
C ASP A 176 -30.15 -7.87 -2.36
N ASP A 177 -31.27 -7.70 -1.64
CA ASP A 177 -31.54 -8.34 -0.35
C ASP A 177 -31.36 -9.88 -0.43
N THR A 178 -31.69 -10.48 -1.57
CA THR A 178 -31.54 -11.93 -1.76
C THR A 178 -30.07 -12.35 -1.85
N LEU A 179 -29.22 -11.53 -2.46
CA LEU A 179 -27.80 -11.80 -2.66
C LEU A 179 -27.02 -11.57 -1.36
N SER A 180 -27.36 -10.54 -0.59
CA SER A 180 -26.70 -10.26 0.70
C SER A 180 -26.96 -11.39 1.71
N ILE A 181 -28.19 -11.93 1.76
CA ILE A 181 -28.55 -13.09 2.59
C ILE A 181 -27.78 -14.34 2.14
N LEU A 182 -27.68 -14.58 0.83
CA LEU A 182 -26.96 -15.74 0.31
C LEU A 182 -25.46 -15.67 0.62
N LEU A 183 -24.85 -14.50 0.41
CA LEU A 183 -23.42 -14.32 0.60
C LEU A 183 -23.03 -14.35 2.08
N SER A 184 -23.83 -13.75 2.96
CA SER A 184 -23.65 -13.88 4.41
C SER A 184 -23.79 -15.33 4.89
N ALA A 185 -24.76 -16.09 4.34
CA ALA A 185 -24.90 -17.52 4.64
C ALA A 185 -23.68 -18.33 4.15
N MET A 186 -23.14 -18.00 2.97
CA MET A 186 -21.95 -18.64 2.41
C MET A 186 -20.70 -18.37 3.25
N ILE A 187 -20.48 -17.13 3.67
CA ILE A 187 -19.34 -16.75 4.53
C ILE A 187 -19.36 -17.51 5.86
N LEU A 188 -20.54 -17.64 6.48
CA LEU A 188 -20.67 -18.39 7.74
C LEU A 188 -20.49 -19.92 7.55
N GLN A 189 -20.76 -20.43 6.35
CA GLN A 189 -20.66 -21.85 6.03
C GLN A 189 -19.33 -22.25 5.37
N PHE A 190 -18.39 -21.32 5.21
CA PHE A 190 -17.11 -21.59 4.55
C PHE A 190 -16.36 -22.80 5.16
N ASP A 191 -16.33 -22.91 6.49
CA ASP A 191 -15.69 -24.04 7.20
C ASP A 191 -16.34 -25.41 6.92
N LYS A 192 -17.59 -25.42 6.45
CA LYS A 192 -18.32 -26.65 6.12
C LYS A 192 -18.08 -27.09 4.68
N MET A 193 -17.56 -26.20 3.82
CA MET A 193 -17.25 -26.50 2.43
C MET A 193 -15.99 -27.36 2.27
N GLU A 194 -15.02 -27.25 3.19
CA GLU A 194 -13.80 -28.09 3.18
C GLU A 194 -14.08 -29.57 3.51
N LYS A 195 -15.29 -29.92 3.97
CA LYS A 195 -15.68 -31.30 4.27
C LYS A 195 -16.24 -32.07 3.06
N PHE A 196 -16.18 -31.50 1.86
CA PHE A 196 -16.54 -32.14 0.60
C PHE A 196 -15.41 -32.02 -0.42
#